data_AF-A0A918D4K6-F1
#
_entry.id   AF-A0A918D4K6-F1
#
_cell.length_a   1.000
_cell.length_b   1.000
_cell.length_c   1.000
_cell.angle_alpha   90.00
_cell.angle_beta   90.00
_cell.angle_gamma   90.00
#
_symmetry.space_group_name_H-M   'P 1'
#
loop_
_entity.id
_entity.type
_entity.pdbx_description
1 polymer ?
#
loop_
_entity_poly.entity_id
_entity_poly.type
_entity_poly.pdbx_seq_one_letter_code
_entity_poly.pdbx_strand_id
1 'polypeptide(L)'
;MRQERPLFADIYPAGKYKCGECGSKNLLGESFHYRVNFLSQNNRLCPDCYRIQEQIKKEKQRQAYASGEEEPEWTDEITCPWCGYELGDSWELADSDDECECNNCDKIFSYERHIEVTYSSSRVEED
;
A
#
# COMPACT_ATOMS: atom_id res chain seq x y z
N MET A 1 -14.11 41.36 -0.39
CA MET A 1 -12.87 41.09 -1.13
C MET A 1 -12.86 39.61 -1.49
N ARG A 2 -12.84 39.24 -2.78
CA ARG A 2 -12.65 37.84 -3.18
C ARG A 2 -11.19 37.51 -2.87
N GLN A 3 -10.94 36.59 -1.95
CA GLN A 3 -9.59 36.05 -1.77
C GLN A 3 -9.26 35.29 -3.05
N GLU A 4 -8.27 35.77 -3.79
CA GLU A 4 -7.73 35.04 -4.94
C GLU A 4 -7.25 33.69 -4.43
N ARG A 5 -7.79 32.60 -4.98
CA ARG A 5 -7.31 31.26 -4.64
C ARG A 5 -5.86 31.19 -5.12
N PRO A 6 -4.88 30.87 -4.26
CA PRO A 6 -3.50 30.74 -4.68
C PRO A 6 -3.43 29.75 -5.85
N LEU A 7 -2.69 30.12 -6.90
CA LEU A 7 -2.47 29.21 -8.01
C LEU A 7 -1.76 27.98 -7.44
N PHE A 8 -2.02 26.78 -7.98
CA PHE A 8 -1.40 25.54 -7.48
C PHE A 8 0.14 25.62 -7.39
N ALA A 9 0.76 26.48 -8.21
CA ALA A 9 2.19 26.82 -8.19
C ALA A 9 2.65 27.54 -6.90
N ASP A 10 1.79 28.33 -6.25
CA ASP A 10 2.09 29.07 -5.02
C ASP A 10 2.03 28.15 -3.78
N ILE A 11 1.32 27.02 -3.87
CA ILE A 11 1.17 26.04 -2.79
C ILE A 11 2.43 25.15 -2.71
N TYR A 12 3.07 24.84 -3.85
CA TYR A 12 4.26 23.99 -3.92
C TYR A 12 5.32 24.55 -4.87
N PRO A 13 6.25 25.40 -4.37
CA PRO A 13 7.33 25.91 -5.20
C PRO A 13 8.26 24.78 -5.66
N ALA A 14 8.55 24.76 -6.96
CA ALA A 14 9.53 23.87 -7.56
C ALA A 14 10.91 24.07 -6.90
N GLY A 15 11.69 23.01 -6.79
CA GLY A 15 13.07 23.10 -6.31
C GLY A 15 13.23 23.20 -4.79
N LYS A 16 12.14 23.27 -4.03
CA LYS A 16 12.16 23.42 -2.57
C LYS A 16 12.59 22.15 -1.84
N TYR A 17 12.22 20.99 -2.36
CA TYR A 17 12.52 19.71 -1.73
C TYR A 17 13.47 18.88 -2.60
N LYS A 18 14.21 17.97 -1.96
CA LYS A 18 15.09 17.01 -2.63
C LYS A 18 14.71 15.59 -2.23
N CYS A 19 14.76 14.67 -3.18
CA CYS A 19 14.66 13.24 -2.94
C CYS A 19 15.86 12.78 -2.10
N GLY A 20 15.60 12.03 -1.03
CA GLY A 20 16.64 11.47 -0.15
C GLY A 20 17.53 10.43 -0.82
N GLU A 21 17.03 9.76 -1.87
CA GLU A 21 17.74 8.67 -2.56
C GLU A 21 18.52 9.18 -3.78
N CYS A 22 17.83 9.77 -4.77
CA CYS A 22 18.47 10.21 -6.01
C CYS A 22 18.88 11.68 -6.04
N GLY A 23 18.49 12.48 -5.03
CA GLY A 23 18.79 13.90 -4.96
C GLY A 23 17.99 14.80 -5.92
N SER A 24 17.05 14.25 -6.70
CA SER A 24 16.21 15.03 -7.61
C SER A 24 15.35 16.06 -6.86
N LYS A 25 15.01 17.16 -7.52
CA LYS A 25 14.19 18.24 -6.94
C LYS A 25 12.74 18.13 -7.41
N ASN A 26 11.79 18.55 -6.58
CA ASN A 26 10.37 18.54 -6.96
C ASN A 26 10.10 19.56 -8.07
N LEU A 27 9.22 19.23 -9.03
CA LEU A 27 8.77 20.16 -10.05
C LEU A 27 7.69 21.12 -9.51
N LEU A 28 7.29 22.11 -10.30
CA LEU A 28 6.28 23.10 -9.89
C LEU A 28 4.92 22.42 -9.74
N GLY A 29 4.25 22.65 -8.60
CA GLY A 29 2.99 21.97 -8.28
C GLY A 29 3.15 20.53 -7.82
N GLU A 30 4.36 19.95 -7.91
CA GLU A 30 4.67 18.68 -7.28
C GLU A 30 5.10 18.89 -5.85
N SER A 31 4.53 18.08 -4.99
CA SER A 31 4.89 17.99 -3.61
C SER A 31 5.53 16.61 -3.43
N PHE A 32 6.76 16.51 -2.91
CA PHE A 32 7.30 15.20 -2.51
C PHE A 32 6.50 14.73 -1.30
N HIS A 33 5.34 14.13 -1.56
CA HIS A 33 4.32 13.78 -0.57
C HIS A 33 4.25 12.29 -0.25
N TYR A 34 5.22 11.49 -0.69
CA TYR A 34 5.35 10.13 -0.17
C TYR A 34 6.29 10.18 1.04
N ARG A 35 5.76 10.60 2.18
CA ARG A 35 6.43 10.50 3.48
C ARG A 35 6.46 9.02 3.88
N VAL A 36 7.54 8.31 3.59
CA VAL A 36 7.74 6.93 4.09
C VAL A 36 7.99 6.87 5.61
N ASN A 37 8.11 8.02 6.28
CA ASN A 37 8.01 8.13 7.73
C ASN A 37 7.58 9.56 8.11
N PHE A 38 6.58 9.71 8.98
CA PHE A 38 6.10 11.04 9.41
C PHE A 38 7.12 11.84 10.24
N LEU A 39 8.17 11.17 10.74
CA LEU A 39 9.11 11.71 11.72
C LEU A 39 10.47 12.16 11.16
N SER A 40 10.77 11.94 9.87
CA SER A 40 12.09 12.28 9.30
C SER A 40 11.98 13.08 7.99
N GLN A 41 12.57 14.28 7.97
CA GLN A 41 12.67 15.10 6.76
C GLN A 41 13.60 14.49 5.69
N ASN A 42 14.45 13.53 6.07
CA ASN A 42 15.37 12.81 5.17
C ASN A 42 14.68 11.66 4.41
N ASN A 43 13.41 11.37 4.69
CA ASN A 43 12.67 10.25 4.10
C ASN A 43 11.66 10.69 3.03
N ARG A 44 12.00 11.72 2.24
CA ARG A 44 11.18 12.17 1.12
C ARG A 44 11.71 11.53 -0.15
N LEU A 45 10.89 10.71 -0.78
CA LEU A 45 11.22 10.08 -2.05
C LEU A 45 10.50 10.81 -3.19
N CYS A 46 11.18 10.94 -4.34
CA CYS A 46 10.47 11.23 -5.58
C CYS A 46 9.58 10.03 -5.96
N PRO A 47 8.54 10.22 -6.80
CA PRO A 47 7.65 9.13 -7.21
C PRO A 47 8.39 7.91 -7.76
N ASP A 48 9.48 8.12 -8.50
CA ASP A 48 10.26 7.02 -9.09
C ASP A 48 11.04 6.23 -8.03
N CYS A 49 11.78 6.92 -7.15
CA CYS A 49 12.47 6.25 -6.05
C CYS A 49 11.50 5.57 -5.08
N TYR A 50 10.32 6.15 -4.85
CA TYR A 50 9.29 5.52 -4.04
C TYR A 50 8.81 4.21 -4.65
N ARG A 51 8.48 4.19 -5.96
CA ARG A 51 8.09 2.96 -6.68
C ARG A 51 9.17 1.89 -6.60
N ILE A 52 10.45 2.26 -6.74
CA ILE A 52 11.56 1.33 -6.64
C ILE A 52 11.65 0.74 -5.22
N GLN A 53 11.55 1.57 -4.18
CA GLN A 53 11.59 1.09 -2.80
C GLN A 53 10.41 0.15 -2.48
N GLU A 54 9.21 0.47 -2.97
CA GLU A 54 8.04 -0.41 -2.87
C GLU A 54 8.28 -1.76 -3.57
N GLN A 55 8.86 -1.76 -4.78
CA GLN A 55 9.22 -2.99 -5.50
C GLN A 55 10.24 -3.83 -4.74
N ILE A 56 11.30 -3.20 -4.20
CA ILE A 56 12.31 -3.89 -3.40
C ILE A 56 11.67 -4.50 -2.15
N LYS A 57 10.77 -3.77 -1.48
CA LYS A 57 10.05 -4.26 -0.30
C LYS A 57 9.20 -5.48 -0.65
N LYS A 58 8.39 -5.40 -1.72
CA LYS A 58 7.57 -6.52 -2.20
C LYS A 58 8.44 -7.73 -2.57
N GLU A 59 9.55 -7.53 -3.27
CA GLU A 59 10.45 -8.62 -3.65
C GLU A 59 11.08 -9.33 -2.44
N LYS A 60 11.54 -8.56 -1.43
CA LYS A 60 12.04 -9.14 -0.19
C LYS A 60 10.99 -9.96 0.54
N GLN A 61 9.75 -9.47 0.59
CA GLN A 61 8.64 -10.18 1.20
C GLN A 61 8.32 -11.48 0.44
N ARG A 62 8.30 -11.44 -0.89
CA ARG A 62 8.16 -12.65 -1.73
C ARG A 62 9.26 -13.67 -1.47
N GLN A 63 10.49 -13.21 -1.26
CA GLN A 63 11.60 -14.09 -0.91
C GLN A 63 11.43 -14.72 0.47
N ALA A 64 10.95 -13.97 1.47
CA ALA A 64 10.65 -14.49 2.81
C ALA A 64 9.53 -15.55 2.79
N TYR A 65 8.50 -15.34 1.96
CA TYR A 65 7.46 -16.35 1.72
C TYR A 65 8.01 -17.58 1.00
N ALA A 66 8.76 -17.39 -0.09
CA ALA A 66 9.34 -18.49 -0.85
C ALA A 66 10.36 -19.32 -0.05
N SER A 67 11.03 -18.74 0.93
CA SER A 67 11.92 -19.44 1.86
C SER A 67 11.18 -20.12 3.03
N GLY A 68 9.91 -19.78 3.25
CA GLY A 68 9.14 -20.18 4.44
C GLY A 68 9.61 -19.50 5.73
N GLU A 69 10.33 -18.38 5.63
CA GLU A 69 10.72 -17.56 6.79
C GLU A 69 9.52 -16.82 7.38
N GLU A 70 8.61 -16.38 6.52
CA GLU A 70 7.34 -15.75 6.88
C GLU A 70 6.18 -16.43 6.13
N GLU A 71 4.97 -16.24 6.63
CA GLU A 71 3.73 -16.61 5.96
C GLU A 71 2.79 -15.40 5.91
N PRO A 72 1.95 -15.29 4.87
CA PRO A 72 0.95 -14.23 4.79
C PRO A 72 -0.15 -14.46 5.84
N GLU A 73 -0.37 -13.46 6.70
CA GLU A 73 -1.36 -13.51 7.77
C GLU A 73 -2.29 -12.29 7.68
N TRP A 74 -3.61 -12.52 7.61
CA TRP A 74 -4.66 -11.50 7.55
C TRP A 74 -4.38 -10.34 6.56
N THR A 75 -3.93 -10.68 5.36
CA THR A 75 -3.66 -9.72 4.28
C THR A 75 -4.95 -9.25 3.58
N ASP A 76 -4.90 -8.09 2.92
CA ASP A 76 -6.06 -7.51 2.22
C ASP A 76 -6.60 -8.42 1.09
N GLU A 77 -5.70 -9.14 0.42
CA GLU A 77 -6.03 -10.14 -0.62
C GLU A 77 -5.45 -11.50 -0.22
N ILE A 78 -6.04 -12.59 -0.70
CA ILE A 78 -5.44 -13.93 -0.57
C ILE A 78 -4.04 -13.89 -1.21
N THR A 79 -3.02 -14.13 -0.40
CA THR A 79 -1.62 -14.09 -0.81
C THR A 79 -1.04 -15.49 -0.76
N CYS A 80 -0.46 -15.96 -1.87
CA CYS A 80 0.15 -17.28 -1.91
C CYS A 80 1.36 -17.36 -0.96
N PRO A 81 1.39 -18.28 0.02
CA PRO A 81 2.48 -18.40 0.98
C PRO A 81 3.79 -18.88 0.35
N TRP A 82 3.74 -19.40 -0.88
CA TRP A 82 4.92 -19.94 -1.55
C TRP A 82 5.67 -18.95 -2.43
N CYS A 83 5.04 -17.86 -2.84
CA CYS A 83 5.65 -16.92 -3.78
C CYS A 83 5.22 -15.46 -3.60
N GLY A 84 4.29 -15.16 -2.69
CA GLY A 84 3.77 -13.82 -2.46
C GLY A 84 3.01 -13.23 -3.66
N TYR A 85 2.36 -14.09 -4.44
CA TYR A 85 1.40 -13.65 -5.45
C TYR A 85 0.06 -13.35 -4.79
N GLU A 86 -0.47 -12.15 -5.01
CA GLU A 86 -1.78 -11.70 -4.51
C GLU A 86 -2.86 -12.05 -5.55
N LEU A 87 -3.91 -12.76 -5.14
CA LEU A 87 -5.09 -13.03 -5.97
C LEU A 87 -6.01 -11.80 -5.91
N GLY A 88 -5.97 -10.94 -6.93
CA GLY A 88 -6.67 -9.64 -6.91
C GLY A 88 -8.21 -9.71 -6.98
N ASP A 89 -8.77 -10.91 -7.13
CA ASP A 89 -10.19 -11.25 -7.10
C ASP A 89 -10.52 -12.14 -5.89
N SER A 90 -9.75 -12.05 -4.81
CA SER A 90 -9.93 -12.89 -3.61
C SER A 90 -11.33 -12.80 -2.99
N TRP A 91 -12.02 -11.67 -3.19
CA TRP A 91 -13.39 -11.43 -2.74
C TRP A 91 -14.45 -12.25 -3.49
N GLU A 92 -14.14 -12.79 -4.68
CA GLU A 92 -15.01 -13.71 -5.43
C GLU A 92 -14.89 -15.16 -4.97
N LEU A 93 -13.83 -15.49 -4.20
CA LEU A 93 -13.58 -16.84 -3.72
C LEU A 93 -14.41 -17.19 -2.48
N ALA A 94 -14.43 -18.48 -2.15
CA ALA A 94 -15.11 -19.00 -0.97
C ALA A 94 -14.51 -18.42 0.32
N ASP A 95 -15.19 -18.62 1.46
CA ASP A 95 -14.64 -18.20 2.76
C ASP A 95 -13.39 -18.97 3.16
N SER A 96 -13.20 -20.19 2.65
CA SER A 96 -12.02 -21.01 2.90
C SER A 96 -11.89 -22.09 1.83
N ASP A 97 -10.66 -22.50 1.54
CA ASP A 97 -10.35 -23.66 0.71
C ASP A 97 -9.02 -24.27 1.19
N ASP A 98 -8.91 -25.60 1.20
CA ASP A 98 -7.71 -26.33 1.57
C ASP A 98 -6.85 -26.73 0.35
N GLU A 99 -7.42 -26.66 -0.86
CA GLU A 99 -6.81 -27.14 -2.11
C GLU A 99 -6.66 -26.02 -3.16
N CYS A 100 -6.46 -24.77 -2.74
CA CYS A 100 -6.28 -23.64 -3.64
C CYS A 100 -4.94 -23.73 -4.40
N GLU A 101 -4.98 -23.73 -5.73
CA GLU A 101 -3.78 -23.72 -6.59
C GLU A 101 -3.36 -22.28 -6.94
N CYS A 102 -2.08 -21.95 -6.76
CA CYS A 102 -1.56 -20.63 -7.10
C CYS A 102 -1.29 -20.49 -8.61
N ASN A 103 -1.99 -19.57 -9.28
CA ASN A 103 -1.81 -19.25 -10.71
C ASN A 103 -0.41 -18.73 -11.13
N ASN A 104 0.49 -18.47 -10.17
CA ASN A 104 1.83 -17.96 -10.45
C ASN A 104 2.95 -19.01 -10.22
N CYS A 105 2.73 -19.99 -9.34
CA CYS A 105 3.78 -20.98 -9.00
C CYS A 105 3.29 -22.43 -8.93
N ASP A 106 2.02 -22.68 -9.28
CA ASP A 106 1.37 -24.00 -9.37
C ASP A 106 1.41 -24.83 -8.08
N LYS A 107 1.65 -24.17 -6.94
CA LYS A 107 1.64 -24.80 -5.62
C LYS A 107 0.26 -24.69 -5.00
N ILE A 108 -0.13 -25.77 -4.32
CA ILE A 108 -1.36 -25.84 -3.54
C ILE A 108 -1.13 -25.20 -2.16
N PHE A 109 -2.10 -24.44 -1.68
CA PHE A 109 -2.11 -23.85 -0.34
C PHE A 109 -3.56 -23.73 0.16
N SER A 110 -3.73 -23.64 1.47
CA SER A 110 -5.03 -23.34 2.07
C SER A 110 -5.16 -21.85 2.37
N TYR A 111 -6.38 -21.34 2.41
CA TYR A 111 -6.68 -19.98 2.89
C TYR A 111 -7.99 -19.96 3.68
N GLU A 112 -8.14 -18.95 4.54
CA GLU A 112 -9.39 -18.61 5.18
C GLU A 112 -9.62 -17.10 5.17
N ARG A 113 -10.88 -16.68 5.12
CA ARG A 113 -11.30 -15.29 5.12
C ARG A 113 -11.88 -14.94 6.48
N HIS A 114 -11.34 -13.90 7.10
CA HIS A 114 -11.91 -13.30 8.30
C HIS A 114 -12.69 -12.04 7.96
N ILE A 115 -13.98 -11.99 8.32
CA ILE A 115 -14.85 -10.83 8.14
C ILE A 115 -15.33 -10.35 9.51
N GLU A 116 -15.03 -9.10 9.84
CA GLU A 116 -15.60 -8.42 11.01
C GLU A 116 -16.54 -7.30 10.56
N VAL A 117 -17.82 -7.38 10.93
CA VAL A 117 -18.81 -6.31 10.70
C VAL A 117 -19.43 -5.93 12.03
N THR A 118 -19.20 -4.69 12.47
CA THR A 118 -19.74 -4.17 13.73
C THR A 118 -20.57 -2.90 13.51
N TYR A 119 -21.63 -2.75 14.32
CA TYR A 119 -22.59 -1.65 14.21
C TYR A 119 -22.81 -1.01 15.58
N SER A 120 -22.99 0.30 15.59
CA SER A 120 -23.52 1.05 16.73
C SER A 120 -24.63 1.97 16.25
N SER A 121 -25.66 2.12 17.07
CA SER A 121 -26.79 2.99 16.79
C SER A 121 -27.23 3.71 18.06
N SER A 122 -27.81 4.89 17.90
CA SER A 122 -28.28 5.73 19.00
C SER A 122 -29.73 6.15 18.78
N ARG A 123 -30.40 6.54 19.87
CA ARG A 123 -31.79 7.02 19.86
C ARG A 123 -31.89 8.38 19.14
N VAL A 124 -33.01 8.55 18.43
CA VAL A 124 -33.51 9.87 18.00
C VAL A 124 -34.60 10.33 18.98
N GLU A 125 -34.55 11.57 19.45
CA GLU A 125 -35.66 12.16 20.21
C GLU A 125 -36.77 12.56 19.23
N GLU A 126 -38.00 12.17 19.52
CA GLU A 126 -39.21 12.55 18.78
C GLU A 126 -39.98 13.55 19.65
N ASP A 127 -40.43 14.67 19.07
CA ASP A 127 -41.20 15.75 19.73
C ASP A 127 -42.63 15.32 20.11
#